data_AF-A0A2T3ACD9-F1
#
_entry.id   AF-A0A2T3ACD9-F1
#
_cell.length_a   1.000
_cell.length_b   1.000
_cell.length_c   1.000
_cell.angle_alpha   90.00
_cell.angle_beta   90.00
_cell.angle_gamma   90.00
#
_symmetry.space_group_name_H-M   'P 1'
#
loop_
_entity.id
_entity.type
_entity.pdbx_description
1 polymer ?
#
loop_
_entity_poly.entity_id
_entity_poly.type
_entity_poly.pdbx_seq_one_letter_code
_entity_poly.pdbx_strand_id
1 'polypeptide(L)'
;MENESSLDAIKTVCCQQIDIKGRENLFIRVTLPVDPGHKTLGEVATTLFLGNHTNITVRKIMAFDDPRNNVIGFEWTIMGLVPGISAYCKWRKMSMDEKVV
;
A
#
# COMPACT_ATOMS: atom_id res chain seq x y z
N MET A 1 26.18 -19.23 -7.22
CA MET A 1 25.43 -19.11 -5.94
C MET A 1 25.55 -17.66 -5.52
N GLU A 2 24.74 -16.79 -6.11
CA GLU A 2 24.72 -15.36 -5.79
C GLU A 2 23.39 -15.06 -5.09
N ASN A 3 23.49 -14.99 -3.75
CA ASN A 3 22.78 -14.06 -2.88
C ASN A 3 21.27 -13.84 -3.09
N GLU A 4 20.46 -14.83 -2.73
CA GLU A 4 19.03 -14.62 -2.36
C GLU A 4 18.86 -13.58 -1.24
N SER A 5 19.90 -13.35 -0.42
CA SER A 5 19.86 -12.41 0.70
C SER A 5 19.86 -10.92 0.30
N SER A 6 20.31 -10.54 -0.90
CA SER A 6 20.23 -9.13 -1.36
C SER A 6 18.88 -8.77 -1.97
N LEU A 7 18.12 -9.77 -2.45
CA LEU A 7 16.80 -9.53 -3.04
C LEU A 7 15.70 -9.31 -1.99
N ASP A 8 15.91 -9.76 -0.76
CA ASP A 8 14.99 -9.54 0.36
C ASP A 8 15.09 -8.12 0.95
N ALA A 9 16.28 -7.48 0.87
CA ALA A 9 16.47 -6.10 1.29
C ALA A 9 15.83 -5.07 0.33
N ILE A 10 15.63 -5.44 -0.93
CA ILE A 10 14.99 -4.57 -1.95
C ILE A 10 13.46 -4.54 -1.78
N LYS A 11 12.87 -5.36 -0.91
CA LYS A 11 11.41 -5.52 -0.76
C LYS A 11 10.79 -4.80 0.44
N THR A 12 11.54 -4.01 1.21
CA THR A 12 10.96 -3.34 2.38
C THR A 12 10.28 -2.03 1.97
N VAL A 13 9.00 -2.14 1.62
CA VAL A 13 8.07 -1.02 1.68
C VAL A 13 7.74 -0.77 3.16
N CYS A 14 8.16 0.36 3.72
CA CYS A 14 7.78 0.73 5.07
C CYS A 14 6.33 1.23 5.04
N CYS A 15 5.41 0.42 5.56
CA CYS A 15 4.02 0.80 5.77
C CYS A 15 3.88 1.24 7.22
N GLN A 16 3.76 2.55 7.44
CA GLN A 16 3.56 3.08 8.79
C GLN A 16 2.11 3.55 8.93
N GLN A 17 1.40 3.01 9.92
CA GLN A 17 0.11 3.53 10.33
C GLN A 17 0.33 4.83 11.12
N ILE A 18 -0.45 5.85 10.78
CA ILE A 18 -0.48 7.13 11.48
C ILE A 18 -1.85 7.23 12.16
N ASP A 19 -1.85 7.11 13.49
CA ASP A 19 -3.02 7.35 14.33
C ASP A 19 -2.95 8.80 14.83
N ILE A 20 -3.83 9.65 14.30
CA ILE A 20 -3.98 11.03 14.76
C ILE A 20 -5.26 11.07 15.59
N LYS A 21 -5.13 11.25 16.91
CA LYS A 21 -6.27 11.31 17.83
C LYS A 21 -7.35 12.27 17.31
N GLY A 22 -8.55 11.74 17.04
CA GLY A 22 -9.71 12.49 16.55
C GLY A 22 -9.84 12.62 15.03
N ARG A 23 -9.05 11.88 14.23
CA ARG A 23 -9.16 11.83 12.76
C ARG A 23 -9.19 10.39 12.24
N GLU A 24 -9.51 10.24 10.96
CA GLU A 24 -9.51 8.95 10.26
C GLU A 24 -8.12 8.30 10.30
N ASN A 25 -8.08 6.96 10.41
CA ASN A 25 -6.82 6.21 10.37
C ASN A 25 -6.20 6.30 8.98
N LEU A 26 -5.00 6.82 8.90
CA LEU A 26 -4.24 6.96 7.66
C LEU A 26 -3.03 6.03 7.70
N PHE A 27 -2.61 5.55 6.53
CA PHE A 27 -1.31 4.91 6.41
C PHE A 27 -0.50 5.61 5.33
N ILE A 28 0.80 5.74 5.60
CA ILE A 28 1.77 6.25 4.64
C ILE A 28 2.58 5.07 4.11
N ARG A 29 2.73 5.04 2.79
CA ARG A 29 3.68 4.17 2.12
C ARG A 29 4.81 5.02 1.56
N VAL A 30 6.03 4.68 1.96
CA VAL A 30 7.25 5.22 1.36
C VAL A 30 7.84 4.15 0.44
N THR A 31 8.11 4.54 -0.81
CA THR A 31 8.59 3.64 -1.86
C THR A 31 10.10 3.81 -2.05
N LEU A 32 10.83 2.70 -1.99
CA LEU A 32 12.24 2.68 -2.35
C LEU A 32 12.43 2.91 -3.86
N PRO A 33 13.51 3.58 -4.29
CA PRO A 33 13.71 4.03 -5.66
C PRO A 33 14.17 2.89 -6.58
N VAL A 34 13.32 1.88 -6.74
CA VAL A 34 13.57 0.74 -7.64
C VAL A 34 13.16 1.10 -9.07
N ASP A 35 11.99 1.72 -9.24
CA ASP A 35 11.49 2.27 -10.49
C ASP A 35 10.79 3.60 -10.20
N PRO A 36 11.57 4.70 -10.13
CA PRO A 36 11.06 5.99 -9.74
C PRO A 36 10.02 6.53 -10.73
N GLY A 37 8.96 7.15 -10.26
CA GLY A 37 7.88 7.71 -11.07
C GLY A 37 6.80 6.68 -11.39
N HIS A 38 7.18 5.61 -12.07
CA HIS A 38 6.20 4.69 -12.65
C HIS A 38 5.47 3.86 -11.60
N LYS A 39 6.15 3.44 -10.53
CA LYS A 39 5.55 2.59 -9.48
C LYS A 39 4.49 3.34 -8.69
N THR A 40 4.81 4.55 -8.24
CA THR A 40 3.90 5.35 -7.42
C THR A 40 2.73 5.88 -8.26
N LEU A 41 3.00 6.44 -9.44
CA LEU A 41 1.95 6.90 -10.36
C LEU A 41 1.05 5.76 -10.84
N GLY A 42 1.62 4.60 -11.18
CA GLY A 42 0.87 3.45 -11.66
C GLY A 42 -0.13 2.96 -10.61
N GLU A 43 0.26 2.95 -9.34
CA GLU A 43 -0.65 2.57 -8.27
C GLU A 43 -1.75 3.61 -8.04
N VAL A 44 -1.39 4.90 -7.99
CA VAL A 44 -2.36 5.99 -7.81
C VAL A 44 -3.38 5.98 -8.96
N ALA A 45 -2.91 5.89 -10.21
CA ALA A 45 -3.76 5.86 -11.40
C ALA A 45 -4.69 4.64 -11.40
N THR A 46 -4.16 3.46 -11.10
CA THR A 46 -4.96 2.22 -11.06
C THR A 46 -6.01 2.27 -9.96
N THR A 47 -5.65 2.77 -8.77
CA THR A 47 -6.57 2.85 -7.63
C THR A 47 -7.71 3.83 -7.90
N LEU A 48 -7.40 4.99 -8.47
CA LEU A 48 -8.40 5.98 -8.89
C LEU A 48 -9.30 5.44 -10.00
N PHE A 49 -8.71 4.76 -10.99
CA PHE A 49 -9.46 4.13 -12.07
C PHE A 49 -10.46 3.09 -11.54
N LEU A 50 -10.00 2.16 -10.69
CA LEU A 50 -10.86 1.14 -10.09
C LEU A 50 -11.95 1.74 -9.20
N GLY A 51 -11.63 2.76 -8.41
CA GLY A 51 -12.62 3.44 -7.56
C GLY A 51 -13.72 4.14 -8.35
N ASN A 52 -13.42 4.61 -9.55
CA ASN A 52 -14.41 5.27 -10.41
C ASN A 52 -15.23 4.28 -11.26
N HIS A 53 -14.68 3.11 -11.59
CA HIS A 53 -15.29 2.17 -12.54
C HIS A 53 -15.84 0.90 -11.90
N THR A 54 -15.57 0.64 -10.62
CA THR A 54 -16.02 -0.56 -9.92
C THR A 54 -16.64 -0.22 -8.58
N ASN A 55 -17.53 -1.09 -8.09
CA ASN A 55 -18.10 -0.99 -6.74
C ASN A 55 -17.23 -1.71 -5.68
N ILE A 56 -15.97 -1.99 -6.01
CA ILE A 56 -15.03 -2.62 -5.09
C ILE A 56 -14.53 -1.55 -4.13
N THR A 57 -14.56 -1.82 -2.83
CA THR A 57 -13.96 -0.94 -1.82
C THR A 57 -12.45 -0.88 -2.01
N VAL A 58 -11.99 0.12 -2.76
CA VAL A 58 -10.57 0.41 -2.95
C VAL A 58 -10.07 1.39 -1.89
N ARG A 59 -8.75 1.42 -1.69
CA ARG A 59 -8.12 2.39 -0.79
C ARG A 59 -8.25 3.79 -1.38
N LYS A 60 -8.69 4.75 -0.55
CA LYS A 60 -8.78 6.15 -0.97
C LYS A 60 -7.41 6.80 -0.90
N ILE A 61 -6.90 7.28 -2.04
CA ILE A 61 -5.69 8.11 -2.09
C ILE A 61 -6.05 9.50 -1.54
N MET A 62 -5.30 9.98 -0.55
CA MET A 62 -5.49 11.32 0.02
C MET A 62 -4.45 12.31 -0.47
N ALA A 63 -3.19 11.88 -0.51
CA ALA A 63 -2.07 12.68 -1.01
C ALA A 63 -0.97 11.74 -1.53
N PHE A 64 -0.22 12.19 -2.52
CA PHE A 64 0.97 11.50 -2.99
C PHE A 64 1.98 12.51 -3.48
N ASP A 65 3.24 12.11 -3.47
CA ASP A 65 4.33 12.90 -4.02
C ASP A 65 5.32 11.95 -4.69
N ASP A 66 5.49 12.18 -5.97
CA ASP A 66 6.24 11.36 -6.90
C ASP A 66 7.69 11.83 -7.10
N PRO A 67 8.00 13.15 -7.19
CA PRO A 67 9.39 13.57 -7.26
C PRO A 67 10.14 13.32 -5.96
N ARG A 68 11.39 12.86 -6.09
CA ARG A 68 12.34 12.72 -4.96
C ARG A 68 12.87 14.05 -4.41
N ASN A 69 12.43 15.19 -4.92
CA ASN A 69 12.86 16.51 -4.44
C ASN A 69 12.12 16.95 -3.16
N ASN A 70 11.42 16.04 -2.50
CA ASN A 70 10.63 16.32 -1.31
C ASN A 70 11.44 16.15 -0.01
N VAL A 71 10.86 16.59 1.10
CA VAL A 71 11.50 16.57 2.44
C VAL A 71 11.89 15.15 2.88
N ILE A 72 11.19 14.13 2.37
CA ILE A 72 11.43 12.72 2.71
C ILE A 72 12.56 12.12 1.85
N GLY A 73 12.83 12.69 0.67
CA GLY A 73 13.83 12.19 -0.29
C GLY A 73 13.40 10.93 -1.04
N PHE A 74 12.16 10.48 -0.85
CA PHE A 74 11.57 9.28 -1.45
C PHE A 74 10.16 9.56 -1.93
N GLU A 75 9.67 8.73 -2.84
CA GLU A 75 8.28 8.79 -3.28
C GLU A 75 7.39 8.27 -2.17
N TRP A 76 6.25 8.92 -1.97
CA TRP A 76 5.33 8.52 -0.91
C TRP A 76 3.88 8.71 -1.30
N THR A 77 3.02 7.95 -0.64
CA THR A 77 1.57 8.02 -0.82
C THR A 77 0.89 7.85 0.52
N ILE A 78 -0.02 8.78 0.84
CA ILE A 78 -0.90 8.75 2.01
C ILE A 78 -2.28 8.28 1.56
N MET A 79 -2.80 7.29 2.26
CA MET A 79 -4.05 6.62 1.91
C MET A 79 -4.90 6.37 3.16
N GLY A 80 -6.20 6.30 2.94
CA GLY A 80 -7.15 5.86 3.97
C GLY A 80 -6.96 4.38 4.30
N LEU A 81 -6.98 4.05 5.60
CA LEU A 81 -6.98 2.66 6.05
C LEU A 81 -8.33 2.02 5.74
N VAL A 82 -8.31 0.93 4.98
CA VAL A 82 -9.50 0.09 4.78
C VAL A 82 -9.50 -0.98 5.86
N PRO A 83 -10.57 -1.10 6.68
CA PRO A 83 -10.64 -2.11 7.72
C PRO A 83 -10.66 -3.50 7.07
N GLY A 84 -9.73 -4.35 7.48
CA GLY A 84 -9.62 -5.69 6.94
C GLY A 84 -8.43 -6.44 7.52
N ILE A 85 -8.41 -7.74 7.29
CA ILE A 85 -7.27 -8.60 7.62
C ILE A 85 -6.83 -9.31 6.35
N SER A 86 -5.51 -9.44 6.17
CA SER A 86 -4.97 -10.20 5.07
C SER A 86 -5.53 -11.62 5.09
N ALA A 87 -5.99 -12.10 3.94
CA ALA A 87 -6.43 -13.48 3.77
C ALA A 87 -5.33 -14.44 4.23
N TYR A 88 -4.05 -14.16 3.94
CA TYR A 88 -2.93 -14.98 4.42
C TYR A 88 -2.96 -15.24 5.95
N CYS A 89 -3.31 -14.23 6.74
CA CYS A 89 -3.38 -14.35 8.20
C CYS A 89 -4.62 -15.12 8.68
N LYS A 90 -5.76 -14.91 8.02
CA LYS A 90 -7.06 -15.45 8.48
C LYS A 90 -7.41 -16.81 7.84
N TRP A 91 -6.98 -17.06 6.60
CA TRP A 91 -7.37 -18.22 5.78
C TRP A 91 -7.12 -19.57 6.43
N ARG A 92 -5.98 -19.75 7.12
CA ARG A 92 -5.68 -21.02 7.82
C ARG A 92 -6.58 -21.27 9.03
N LYS A 93 -7.14 -20.21 9.62
CA LYS A 93 -7.99 -20.27 10.81
C LYS A 93 -9.49 -20.28 10.47
N MET A 94 -9.83 -20.00 9.21
CA MET A 94 -11.20 -20.04 8.72
C MET A 94 -11.67 -21.47 8.49
N SER A 95 -12.94 -21.74 8.78
CA SER A 95 -13.62 -22.97 8.37
C SER A 95 -13.72 -23.04 6.84
N MET A 96 -14.09 -24.20 6.28
CA MET A 96 -14.33 -24.29 4.84
C MET A 96 -15.51 -23.43 4.40
N ASP A 97 -16.58 -23.37 5.19
CA ASP A 97 -17.76 -22.57 4.88
C ASP A 97 -17.43 -21.07 4.75
N GLU A 98 -16.52 -20.55 5.59
CA GLU A 98 -16.06 -19.17 5.53
C GLU A 98 -15.18 -18.84 4.30
N LYS A 99 -14.70 -19.84 3.56
CA LYS A 99 -13.83 -19.67 2.38
C LYS A 99 -14.58 -19.66 1.04
N VAL A 100 -15.81 -20.17 1.01
CA VAL A 100 -16.59 -20.31 -0.23
C VAL A 100 -17.39 -19.04 -0.55
N VAL A 101 -17.45 -18.09 0.39
CA VAL A 101 -18.19 -16.83 0.26
C VAL A 101 -17.39 -15.78 -0.50
#